data_AF-A0A1E7LJC6-F1
#
_entry.id   AF-A0A1E7LJC6-F1
#
_cell.length_a   1.000
_cell.length_b   1.000
_cell.length_c   1.000
_cell.angle_alpha   90.00
_cell.angle_beta   90.00
_cell.angle_gamma   90.00
#
_symmetry.space_group_name_H-M   'P 1'
#
loop_
_entity.id
_entity.type
_entity.pdbx_description
1 polymer ?
#
loop_
_entity_poly.entity_id
_entity_poly.type
_entity_poly.pdbx_seq_one_letter_code
_entity_poly.pdbx_strand_id
1 'polypeptide(L)'
;MSIEWTDTTSTAAAALSAVAAGGAWWAARRSASAAKALTRIEEARWKADRTPQFDLKLIETGNGQALLQLHLTGPDSLEHLDSITIKVGNDDRNLADITPAPGVTRADLDNFVWGPYKFTHGANGTDEHGRGPAPFPLAVGTGSRFAMQRTYPGPWMEGKTQGMWQGEYVGKPIRLALTCRHGAMEWVLARQLENPLFESGA
;
A
#
# COMPACT_ATOMS: atom_id res chain seq x y z
N MET A 1 22.15 59.28 55.34
CA MET A 1 22.65 58.30 54.36
C MET A 1 21.81 57.03 54.47
N SER A 2 20.73 56.94 53.69
CA SER A 2 19.94 55.71 53.53
C SER A 2 20.61 54.89 52.43
N ILE A 3 21.12 53.72 52.77
CA ILE A 3 21.79 52.84 51.80
C ILE A 3 20.70 52.14 50.96
N GLU A 4 20.83 52.24 49.63
CA GLU A 4 20.00 51.61 48.57
C GLU A 4 20.06 50.06 48.58
N TRP A 5 19.75 49.42 49.71
CA TRP A 5 19.75 47.94 49.82
C TRP A 5 18.59 47.29 49.05
N THR A 6 17.50 48.01 48.80
CA THR A 6 16.31 47.50 48.11
C THR A 6 16.47 47.43 46.59
N ASP A 7 17.24 48.32 45.98
CA ASP A 7 17.44 48.33 44.52
C ASP A 7 18.46 47.29 44.06
N THR A 8 19.47 46.99 44.88
CA THR A 8 20.48 45.96 44.59
C THR A 8 19.93 44.54 44.76
N THR A 9 19.05 44.33 45.74
CA THR A 9 18.42 43.02 45.96
C THR A 9 17.33 42.70 44.94
N SER A 10 16.54 43.71 44.51
CA SER A 10 15.50 43.53 43.49
C SER A 10 16.11 43.28 42.10
N THR A 11 17.18 43.97 41.73
CA THR A 11 17.90 43.75 40.46
C THR A 11 18.60 42.40 40.42
N ALA A 12 19.22 41.97 41.52
CA ALA A 12 19.82 40.64 41.62
C ALA A 12 18.76 39.51 41.52
N ALA A 13 17.63 39.67 42.21
CA ALA A 13 16.51 38.71 42.13
C ALA A 13 15.91 38.67 40.71
N ALA A 14 15.70 39.83 40.07
CA ALA A 14 15.18 39.92 38.71
C ALA A 14 16.12 39.28 37.68
N ALA A 15 17.43 39.48 37.81
CA ALA A 15 18.44 38.86 36.94
C ALA A 15 18.45 37.33 37.10
N LEU A 16 18.40 36.83 38.35
CA LEU A 16 18.33 35.39 38.62
C LEU A 16 17.02 34.78 38.09
N SER A 17 15.89 35.47 38.24
CA SER A 17 14.60 35.04 37.69
C SER A 17 14.60 35.02 36.16
N ALA A 18 15.23 35.99 35.49
CA ALA A 18 15.33 36.02 34.04
C ALA A 18 16.20 34.85 33.51
N VAL A 19 17.32 34.55 34.17
CA VAL A 19 18.17 33.39 33.83
C VAL A 19 17.43 32.08 34.07
N ALA A 20 16.72 31.94 35.20
CA ALA A 20 15.92 30.77 35.50
C ALA A 20 14.78 30.59 34.48
N ALA A 21 14.09 31.66 34.11
CA ALA A 21 13.02 31.63 33.10
C ALA A 21 13.55 31.26 31.71
N GLY A 22 14.70 31.81 31.31
CA GLY A 22 15.37 31.46 30.05
C GLY A 22 15.81 29.98 30.02
N GLY A 23 16.39 29.49 31.11
CA GLY A 23 16.76 28.08 31.27
C GLY A 23 15.54 27.14 31.23
N ALA A 24 14.46 27.50 31.92
CA ALA A 24 13.21 26.75 31.91
C ALA A 24 12.57 26.69 30.51
N TRP A 25 12.56 27.79 29.77
CA TRP A 25 12.03 27.83 28.41
C TRP A 25 12.85 26.99 27.42
N TRP A 26 14.18 27.04 27.52
CA TRP A 26 15.06 26.21 26.70
C TRP A 26 14.88 24.72 27.00
N ALA A 27 14.84 24.36 28.29
CA ALA A 27 14.57 22.99 28.72
C ALA A 27 13.20 22.51 28.24
N ALA A 28 12.14 23.32 28.37
CA ALA A 28 10.80 23.00 27.88
C ALA A 28 10.77 22.78 26.37
N ARG A 29 11.49 23.60 25.58
CA ARG A 29 11.61 23.40 24.13
C ARG A 29 12.35 22.11 23.77
N ARG A 30 13.44 21.79 24.48
CA ARG A 30 14.20 20.56 24.28
C ARG A 30 13.36 19.32 24.63
N SER A 31 12.62 19.37 25.74
CA SER A 31 11.69 18.32 26.15
C SER A 31 10.54 18.14 25.16
N ALA A 32 9.95 19.24 24.66
CA ALA A 32 8.90 19.17 23.65
C ALA A 32 9.40 18.58 22.32
N SER A 33 10.64 18.89 21.91
CA SER A 33 11.26 18.27 20.73
C SER A 33 11.55 16.80 20.92
N ALA A 34 12.05 16.40 22.09
CA ALA A 34 12.32 15.00 22.43
C ALA A 34 11.02 14.18 22.53
N ALA A 35 9.97 14.75 23.14
CA ALA A 35 8.64 14.16 23.20
C ALA A 35 8.09 13.90 21.79
N LYS A 36 8.17 14.88 20.88
CA LYS A 36 7.75 14.71 19.47
C LYS A 36 8.54 13.61 18.75
N ALA A 37 9.84 13.49 19.01
CA ALA A 37 10.66 12.45 18.40
C ALA A 37 10.31 11.05 18.96
N LEU A 38 10.09 10.94 20.27
CA LEU A 38 9.63 9.71 20.92
C LEU A 38 8.26 9.29 20.41
N THR A 39 7.29 10.22 20.36
CA THR A 39 5.95 9.95 19.81
C THR A 39 6.03 9.42 18.38
N ARG A 40 6.88 10.01 17.53
CA ARG A 40 7.09 9.51 16.15
C ARG A 40 7.68 8.09 16.10
N ILE A 41 8.62 7.77 17.01
CA ILE A 41 9.21 6.44 17.10
C ILE A 41 8.18 5.41 17.59
N GLU A 42 7.37 5.79 18.58
CA GLU A 42 6.29 4.95 19.11
C GLU A 42 5.20 4.71 18.05
N GLU A 43 4.79 5.74 17.31
CA GLU A 43 3.88 5.62 16.16
C GLU A 43 4.44 4.66 15.09
N ALA A 44 5.73 4.77 14.77
CA ALA A 44 6.36 3.89 13.80
C ALA A 44 6.41 2.43 14.30
N ARG A 45 6.69 2.21 15.60
CA ARG A 45 6.67 0.89 16.23
C ARG A 45 5.26 0.30 16.22
N TRP A 46 4.26 1.06 16.64
CA TRP A 46 2.86 0.62 16.60
C TRP A 46 2.40 0.27 15.18
N LYS A 47 2.78 1.08 14.18
CA LYS A 47 2.50 0.77 12.78
C LYS A 47 3.18 -0.50 12.31
N ALA A 48 4.42 -0.75 12.76
CA ALA A 48 5.14 -1.97 12.43
C ALA A 48 4.50 -3.22 13.08
N ASP A 49 4.17 -3.14 14.37
CA ASP A 49 3.56 -4.22 15.16
C ASP A 49 2.15 -4.60 14.68
N ARG A 50 1.47 -3.69 13.97
CA ARG A 50 0.15 -3.91 13.36
C ARG A 50 0.20 -4.10 11.84
N THR A 51 1.38 -4.37 11.28
CA THR A 51 1.50 -4.56 9.82
C THR A 51 0.67 -5.76 9.37
N PRO A 52 -0.29 -5.61 8.45
CA PRO A 52 -1.16 -6.70 8.03
C PRO A 52 -0.40 -7.87 7.40
N GLN A 53 -0.77 -9.07 7.80
CA GLN A 53 -0.25 -10.34 7.29
C GLN A 53 -1.34 -11.04 6.49
N PHE A 54 -1.01 -11.42 5.27
CA PHE A 54 -1.95 -12.05 4.35
C PHE A 54 -1.43 -13.40 3.90
N ASP A 55 -2.32 -14.39 3.90
CA ASP A 55 -2.17 -15.59 3.08
C ASP A 55 -2.95 -15.37 1.78
N LEU A 56 -2.27 -15.57 0.65
CA LEU A 56 -2.80 -15.32 -0.68
C LEU A 56 -2.58 -16.56 -1.53
N LYS A 57 -3.65 -17.05 -2.15
CA LYS A 57 -3.57 -18.22 -3.03
C LYS A 57 -4.39 -17.98 -4.29
N LEU A 58 -3.80 -18.29 -5.44
CA LEU A 58 -4.52 -18.39 -6.69
C LEU A 58 -4.93 -19.85 -6.92
N ILE A 59 -6.20 -20.08 -7.26
CA ILE A 59 -6.72 -21.40 -7.62
C ILE A 59 -7.27 -21.31 -9.03
N GLU A 60 -6.68 -22.02 -10.00
CA GLU A 60 -7.26 -22.10 -11.34
C GLU A 60 -8.56 -22.91 -11.33
N THR A 61 -9.56 -22.39 -12.02
CA THR A 61 -10.88 -23.02 -12.15
C THR A 61 -11.14 -23.55 -13.56
N GLY A 62 -10.13 -23.49 -14.44
CA GLY A 62 -10.19 -23.93 -15.84
C GLY A 62 -10.50 -22.79 -16.82
N ASN A 63 -10.23 -23.01 -18.11
CA ASN A 63 -10.48 -22.07 -19.21
C ASN A 63 -9.86 -20.67 -18.99
N GLY A 64 -8.68 -20.62 -18.37
CA GLY A 64 -8.02 -19.37 -18.02
C GLY A 64 -8.73 -18.55 -16.93
N GLN A 65 -9.70 -19.12 -16.23
CA GLN A 65 -10.33 -18.52 -15.05
C GLN A 65 -9.62 -18.99 -13.78
N ALA A 66 -9.61 -18.12 -12.77
CA ALA A 66 -9.02 -18.41 -11.48
C ALA A 66 -9.76 -17.68 -10.36
N LEU A 67 -9.51 -18.12 -9.13
CA LEU A 67 -10.03 -17.54 -7.91
C LEU A 67 -8.86 -17.14 -7.02
N LEU A 68 -8.74 -15.85 -6.75
CA LEU A 68 -7.84 -15.35 -5.71
C LEU A 68 -8.52 -15.51 -4.36
N GLN A 69 -7.95 -16.36 -3.51
CA GLN A 69 -8.27 -16.42 -2.09
C GLN A 69 -7.31 -15.52 -1.33
N LEU A 70 -7.88 -14.63 -0.53
CA LEU A 70 -7.14 -13.74 0.36
C LEU A 70 -7.63 -13.97 1.78
N HIS A 71 -6.71 -14.18 2.71
CA HIS A 71 -7.00 -14.34 4.12
C HIS A 71 -6.13 -13.39 4.94
N LEU A 72 -6.74 -12.59 5.82
CA LEU A 72 -6.01 -11.73 6.75
C LEU A 72 -5.64 -12.58 7.98
N THR A 73 -4.41 -13.08 8.02
CA THR A 73 -3.96 -14.02 9.06
C THR A 73 -3.57 -13.34 10.36
N GLY A 74 -3.28 -12.04 10.33
CA GLY A 74 -2.88 -11.32 11.52
C GLY A 74 -2.21 -9.97 11.23
N PRO A 75 -1.48 -9.42 12.22
CA PRO A 75 -1.39 -9.91 13.60
C PRO A 75 -2.72 -9.73 14.35
N ASP A 76 -2.98 -10.50 15.40
CA ASP A 76 -4.24 -10.40 16.17
C ASP A 76 -4.46 -9.00 16.76
N SER A 77 -3.39 -8.28 17.07
CA SER A 77 -3.40 -6.89 17.54
C SER A 77 -3.95 -5.88 16.52
N LEU A 78 -4.08 -6.27 15.25
CA LEU A 78 -4.71 -5.48 14.20
C LEU A 78 -6.24 -5.54 14.28
N GLU A 79 -6.80 -6.66 14.75
CA GLU A 79 -8.23 -7.01 14.83
C GLU A 79 -8.96 -7.02 13.48
N HIS A 80 -8.88 -5.94 12.70
CA HIS A 80 -9.51 -5.78 11.40
C HIS A 80 -8.85 -4.68 10.56
N LEU A 81 -9.22 -4.62 9.29
CA LEU A 81 -8.93 -3.53 8.37
C LEU A 81 -10.24 -2.88 7.93
N ASP A 82 -10.31 -1.54 8.01
CA ASP A 82 -11.45 -0.75 7.55
C ASP A 82 -11.61 -0.83 6.03
N SER A 83 -10.49 -0.88 5.33
CA SER A 83 -10.47 -0.90 3.88
C SER A 83 -9.21 -1.57 3.35
N ILE A 84 -9.41 -2.46 2.39
CA ILE A 84 -8.38 -3.11 1.58
C ILE A 84 -8.68 -2.78 0.13
N THR A 85 -7.69 -2.23 -0.57
CA THR A 85 -7.68 -2.09 -2.03
C THR A 85 -6.63 -3.04 -2.58
N ILE A 86 -7.02 -3.93 -3.49
CA ILE A 86 -6.10 -4.81 -4.20
C ILE A 86 -5.96 -4.30 -5.63
N LYS A 87 -4.74 -4.17 -6.12
CA LYS A 87 -4.46 -3.88 -7.52
C LYS A 87 -3.49 -4.90 -8.10
N VAL A 88 -3.74 -5.34 -9.32
CA VAL A 88 -2.73 -6.05 -10.11
C VAL A 88 -1.65 -5.06 -10.51
N GLY A 89 -0.42 -5.36 -10.11
CA GLY A 89 0.77 -4.63 -10.50
C GLY A 89 1.13 -4.92 -11.95
N ASN A 90 1.73 -3.94 -12.61
CA ASN A 90 2.34 -4.16 -13.92
C ASN A 90 3.65 -4.95 -13.77
N ASP A 91 4.12 -5.54 -14.86
CA ASP A 91 5.48 -6.03 -14.98
C ASP A 91 6.52 -4.90 -14.93
N ASP A 92 7.80 -5.23 -15.00
CA ASP A 92 8.90 -4.25 -14.93
C ASP A 92 9.07 -3.45 -16.24
N ARG A 93 8.08 -3.44 -17.14
CA ARG A 93 8.16 -2.65 -18.37
C ARG A 93 8.15 -1.17 -18.04
N ASN A 94 9.08 -0.43 -18.63
CA ASN A 94 9.01 1.01 -18.64
C ASN A 94 7.92 1.46 -19.63
N LEU A 95 6.71 1.65 -19.12
CA LEU A 95 5.58 2.09 -19.95
C LEU A 95 5.84 3.49 -20.56
N ALA A 96 6.72 4.32 -19.99
CA ALA A 96 7.06 5.64 -20.52
C ALA A 96 7.61 5.57 -21.96
N ASP A 97 8.29 4.48 -22.31
CA ASP A 97 8.93 4.30 -23.60
C ASP A 97 7.98 3.70 -24.66
N ILE A 98 6.78 3.29 -24.25
CA ILE A 98 5.78 2.73 -25.17
C ILE A 98 5.01 3.86 -25.84
N THR A 99 5.23 3.99 -27.16
CA THR A 99 4.42 4.88 -28.01
C THR A 99 3.06 4.22 -28.26
N PRO A 100 1.93 4.91 -27.96
CA PRO A 100 0.60 4.38 -28.25
C PRO A 100 0.42 4.12 -29.74
N ALA A 101 -0.20 2.99 -30.07
CA ALA A 101 -0.61 2.72 -31.45
C ALA A 101 -1.70 3.72 -31.90
N PRO A 102 -1.92 3.91 -33.22
CA PRO A 102 -3.01 4.75 -33.71
C PRO A 102 -4.35 4.36 -33.09
N GLY A 103 -5.08 5.34 -32.54
CA GLY A 103 -6.37 5.11 -31.88
C GLY A 103 -6.30 4.63 -30.42
N VAL A 104 -5.10 4.48 -29.86
CA VAL A 104 -4.89 4.15 -28.44
C VAL A 104 -4.38 5.38 -27.70
N THR A 105 -5.01 5.69 -26.57
CA THR A 105 -4.58 6.79 -25.71
C THR A 105 -3.54 6.34 -24.69
N ARG A 106 -2.86 7.30 -24.06
CA ARG A 106 -1.97 6.99 -22.95
C ARG A 106 -2.73 6.36 -21.76
N ALA A 107 -3.95 6.83 -21.50
CA ALA A 107 -4.81 6.30 -20.45
C ALA A 107 -5.14 4.82 -20.69
N ASP A 108 -5.35 4.40 -21.95
CA ASP A 108 -5.61 3.00 -22.27
C ASP A 108 -4.43 2.09 -21.91
N LEU A 109 -3.20 2.53 -22.19
CA LEU A 109 -1.98 1.80 -21.80
C LEU A 109 -1.80 1.75 -20.28
N ASP A 110 -2.05 2.87 -19.60
CA ASP A 110 -1.92 2.99 -18.15
C ASP A 110 -3.00 2.19 -17.41
N ASN A 111 -4.19 2.03 -17.99
CA ASN A 111 -5.26 1.22 -17.43
C ASN A 111 -5.13 -0.27 -17.77
N PHE A 112 -4.41 -0.61 -18.83
CA PHE A 112 -4.17 -2.00 -19.21
C PHE A 112 -3.36 -2.76 -18.16
N VAL A 113 -3.77 -4.01 -17.87
CA VAL A 113 -3.06 -4.88 -16.93
C VAL A 113 -1.89 -5.56 -17.63
N TRP A 114 -0.68 -5.09 -17.38
CA TRP A 114 0.56 -5.66 -17.92
C TRP A 114 1.02 -6.86 -17.09
N GLY A 115 0.24 -7.94 -17.12
CA GLY A 115 0.50 -9.14 -16.33
C GLY A 115 -0.25 -10.36 -16.83
N PRO A 116 0.02 -11.54 -16.23
CA PRO A 116 -0.60 -12.80 -16.64
C PRO A 116 -2.10 -12.89 -16.31
N TYR A 117 -2.56 -12.20 -15.26
CA TYR A 117 -3.94 -12.21 -14.79
C TYR A 117 -4.47 -10.81 -14.53
N LYS A 118 -5.79 -10.66 -14.66
CA LYS A 118 -6.58 -9.49 -14.23
C LYS A 118 -7.80 -9.94 -13.44
N PHE A 119 -8.39 -9.04 -12.65
CA PHE A 119 -9.69 -9.32 -12.03
C PHE A 119 -10.80 -9.37 -13.08
N THR A 120 -11.80 -10.21 -12.85
CA THR A 120 -12.92 -10.37 -13.76
C THR A 120 -13.84 -9.15 -13.65
N HIS A 121 -14.06 -8.47 -14.77
CA HIS A 121 -14.95 -7.30 -14.86
C HIS A 121 -16.36 -7.62 -14.31
N GLY A 122 -16.91 -6.70 -13.52
CA GLY A 122 -18.23 -6.83 -12.90
C GLY A 122 -18.27 -7.69 -11.63
N ALA A 123 -17.26 -8.53 -11.38
CA ALA A 123 -17.15 -9.27 -10.13
C ALA A 123 -16.62 -8.36 -9.01
N ASN A 124 -17.26 -8.39 -7.83
CA ASN A 124 -16.81 -7.63 -6.64
C ASN A 124 -16.58 -6.13 -6.90
N GLY A 125 -17.35 -5.52 -7.82
CA GLY A 125 -17.21 -4.10 -8.19
C GLY A 125 -15.96 -3.78 -9.02
N THR A 126 -15.34 -4.78 -9.66
CA THR A 126 -14.20 -4.60 -10.56
C THR A 126 -14.61 -3.85 -11.82
N ASP A 127 -13.84 -2.84 -12.19
CA ASP A 127 -14.02 -2.05 -13.41
C ASP A 127 -13.71 -2.83 -14.71
N GLU A 128 -13.96 -2.18 -15.86
CA GLU A 128 -13.72 -2.78 -17.18
C GLU A 128 -12.25 -3.11 -17.46
N HIS A 129 -11.33 -2.44 -16.77
CA HIS A 129 -9.90 -2.64 -16.91
C HIS A 129 -9.40 -3.87 -16.13
N GLY A 130 -10.14 -4.32 -15.12
CA GLY A 130 -9.80 -5.51 -14.35
C GLY A 130 -8.60 -5.29 -13.43
N ARG A 131 -8.27 -4.04 -13.07
CA ARG A 131 -7.10 -3.74 -12.23
C ARG A 131 -7.30 -4.16 -10.79
N GLY A 132 -8.52 -4.13 -10.28
CA GLY A 132 -8.82 -4.44 -8.87
C GLY A 132 -10.31 -4.45 -8.59
N PRO A 133 -10.77 -5.19 -7.57
CA PRO A 133 -12.14 -5.09 -7.06
C PRO A 133 -12.37 -3.76 -6.33
N ALA A 134 -13.62 -3.47 -6.01
CA ALA A 134 -13.96 -2.36 -5.13
C ALA A 134 -13.34 -2.57 -3.73
N PRO A 135 -12.96 -1.48 -3.02
CA PRO A 135 -12.41 -1.60 -1.68
C PRO A 135 -13.37 -2.31 -0.70
N PHE A 136 -12.82 -3.11 0.21
CA PHE A 136 -13.61 -3.93 1.14
C PHE A 136 -12.95 -4.00 2.53
N PRO A 137 -13.74 -4.10 3.62
CA PRO A 137 -13.21 -4.35 4.96
C PRO A 137 -12.90 -5.84 5.15
N LEU A 138 -12.04 -6.17 6.11
CA LEU A 138 -11.76 -7.56 6.47
C LEU A 138 -11.31 -7.70 7.93
N ALA A 139 -11.84 -8.66 8.66
CA ALA A 139 -11.41 -8.98 10.02
C ALA A 139 -10.25 -9.98 10.01
N VAL A 140 -9.37 -9.92 11.02
CA VAL A 140 -8.33 -10.92 11.23
C VAL A 140 -8.96 -12.30 11.43
N GLY A 141 -8.39 -13.33 10.82
CA GLY A 141 -8.93 -14.70 10.81
C GLY A 141 -10.04 -14.92 9.78
N THR A 142 -10.35 -13.92 8.94
CA THR A 142 -11.35 -14.04 7.87
C THR A 142 -10.71 -13.90 6.49
N GLY A 143 -11.42 -14.35 5.46
CA GLY A 143 -10.96 -14.27 4.08
C GLY A 143 -12.04 -13.83 3.11
N SER A 144 -11.57 -13.35 1.96
CA SER A 144 -12.39 -12.97 0.80
C SER A 144 -11.90 -13.68 -0.45
N ARG A 145 -12.78 -13.77 -1.45
CA ARG A 145 -12.51 -14.46 -2.71
C ARG A 145 -12.83 -13.53 -3.88
N PHE A 146 -11.95 -13.50 -4.86
CA PHE A 146 -12.07 -12.62 -6.02
C PHE A 146 -11.87 -13.40 -7.30
N ALA A 147 -12.80 -13.24 -8.24
CA ALA A 147 -12.68 -13.86 -9.56
C ALA A 147 -11.57 -13.15 -10.36
N MET A 148 -10.68 -13.94 -10.93
CA MET A 148 -9.62 -13.50 -11.82
C MET A 148 -9.67 -14.30 -13.11
N GLN A 149 -9.06 -13.74 -14.15
CA GLN A 149 -8.92 -14.39 -15.44
C GLN A 149 -7.58 -14.05 -16.05
N ARG A 150 -7.09 -14.95 -16.91
CA ARG A 150 -5.91 -14.73 -17.74
C ARG A 150 -6.09 -13.47 -18.56
N THR A 151 -5.10 -12.60 -18.53
CA THR A 151 -5.09 -11.40 -19.34
C THR A 151 -4.96 -11.77 -20.82
N TYR A 152 -5.63 -11.01 -21.67
CA TYR A 152 -5.50 -11.07 -23.12
C TYR A 152 -4.66 -9.90 -23.60
N PRO A 153 -3.93 -10.05 -24.72
CA PRO A 153 -3.28 -8.91 -25.34
C PRO A 153 -4.29 -7.80 -25.62
N GLY A 154 -3.85 -6.54 -25.49
CA GLY A 154 -4.70 -5.40 -25.82
C GLY A 154 -5.09 -5.40 -27.30
N PRO A 155 -6.25 -4.82 -27.66
CA PRO A 155 -6.74 -4.80 -29.05
C PRO A 155 -5.77 -4.14 -30.04
N TRP A 156 -4.83 -3.33 -29.56
CA TRP A 156 -3.80 -2.67 -30.35
C TRP A 156 -2.53 -3.50 -30.57
N MET A 157 -2.45 -4.71 -30.01
CA MET A 157 -1.32 -5.61 -30.20
C MET A 157 -1.63 -6.60 -31.31
N GLU A 158 -1.79 -6.08 -32.53
CA GLU A 158 -2.15 -6.88 -33.71
C GLU A 158 -1.21 -8.09 -33.89
N GLY A 159 -1.78 -9.24 -34.24
CA GLY A 159 -1.03 -10.50 -34.41
C GLY A 159 -0.62 -11.19 -33.10
N LYS A 160 -0.82 -10.58 -31.93
CA LYS A 160 -0.52 -11.21 -30.65
C LYS A 160 -1.70 -12.05 -30.19
N THR A 161 -1.50 -13.36 -30.13
CA THR A 161 -2.51 -14.30 -29.60
C THR A 161 -2.46 -14.35 -28.07
N GLN A 162 -3.51 -14.91 -27.43
CA GLN A 162 -3.49 -15.14 -25.99
C GLN A 162 -2.33 -16.07 -25.57
N GLY A 163 -2.06 -17.13 -26.33
CA GLY A 163 -0.94 -18.03 -26.07
C GLY A 163 0.41 -17.31 -26.12
N MET A 164 0.63 -16.43 -27.11
CA MET A 164 1.84 -15.61 -27.18
C MET A 164 1.94 -14.64 -25.99
N TRP A 165 0.83 -13.99 -25.62
CA TRP A 165 0.80 -13.11 -24.44
C TRP A 165 1.14 -13.88 -23.17
N GLN A 166 0.49 -15.02 -22.92
CA GLN A 166 0.74 -15.85 -21.73
C GLN A 166 2.14 -16.46 -21.73
N GLY A 167 2.67 -16.80 -22.90
CA GLY A 167 4.06 -17.26 -23.08
C GLY A 167 5.09 -16.26 -22.54
N GLU A 168 4.86 -14.95 -22.66
CA GLU A 168 5.75 -13.91 -22.13
C GLU A 168 5.82 -13.86 -20.60
N TYR A 169 4.85 -14.48 -19.92
CA TYR A 169 4.75 -14.52 -18.46
C TYR A 169 5.01 -15.90 -17.86
N VAL A 170 5.44 -16.88 -18.68
CA VAL A 170 5.90 -18.17 -18.15
C VAL A 170 7.06 -17.94 -17.18
N GLY A 171 6.94 -18.51 -15.97
CA GLY A 171 7.92 -18.35 -14.90
C GLY A 171 7.92 -16.96 -14.24
N LYS A 172 7.06 -16.02 -14.65
CA LYS A 172 6.93 -14.70 -14.02
C LYS A 172 5.78 -14.68 -13.01
N PRO A 173 5.94 -14.07 -11.83
CA PRO A 173 4.91 -14.07 -10.81
C PRO A 173 3.74 -13.15 -11.16
N ILE A 174 2.59 -13.41 -10.55
CA ILE A 174 1.48 -12.46 -10.50
C ILE A 174 1.79 -11.45 -9.40
N ARG A 175 1.76 -10.16 -9.73
CA ARG A 175 2.08 -9.08 -8.78
C ARG A 175 0.81 -8.42 -8.29
N LEU A 176 0.68 -8.31 -6.97
CA LEU A 176 -0.42 -7.63 -6.32
C LEU A 176 0.12 -6.53 -5.41
N ALA A 177 -0.54 -5.36 -5.45
CA ALA A 177 -0.33 -4.28 -4.50
C ALA A 177 -1.58 -4.17 -3.64
N LEU A 178 -1.42 -4.35 -2.32
CA LEU A 178 -2.50 -4.21 -1.36
C LEU A 178 -2.29 -2.90 -0.61
N THR A 179 -3.28 -2.01 -0.66
CA THR A 179 -3.34 -0.81 0.19
C THR A 179 -4.34 -1.09 1.30
N CYS A 180 -3.87 -1.07 2.54
CA CYS A 180 -4.65 -1.43 3.73
C CYS A 180 -4.78 -0.22 4.64
N ARG A 181 -5.97 0.00 5.22
CA ARG A 181 -6.24 1.09 6.16
C ARG A 181 -6.88 0.57 7.45
N HIS A 182 -6.44 1.13 8.57
CA HIS A 182 -7.01 0.95 9.89
C HIS A 182 -6.89 2.26 10.69
N GLY A 183 -8.00 2.95 10.90
CA GLY A 183 -8.02 4.31 11.42
C GLY A 183 -7.14 5.25 10.60
N ALA A 184 -6.16 5.88 11.26
CA ALA A 184 -5.19 6.77 10.61
C ALA A 184 -3.98 6.03 9.99
N MET A 185 -3.87 4.71 10.17
CA MET A 185 -2.75 3.92 9.66
C MET A 185 -3.02 3.43 8.24
N GLU A 186 -2.02 3.53 7.38
CA GLU A 186 -2.04 3.01 6.02
C GLU A 186 -0.78 2.20 5.72
N TRP A 187 -0.94 1.03 5.12
CA TRP A 187 0.15 0.18 4.64
C TRP A 187 -0.01 -0.10 3.15
N VAL A 188 1.12 -0.14 2.44
CA VAL A 188 1.19 -0.61 1.04
C VAL A 188 2.07 -1.85 1.01
N LEU A 189 1.48 -2.98 0.62
CA LEU A 189 2.12 -4.29 0.64
C LEU A 189 2.23 -4.82 -0.79
N ALA A 190 3.46 -5.03 -1.27
CA ALA A 190 3.71 -5.76 -2.49
C ALA A 190 3.68 -7.27 -2.21
N ARG A 191 2.95 -8.02 -3.02
CA ARG A 191 2.83 -9.48 -2.93
C ARG A 191 3.04 -10.09 -4.30
N GLN A 192 3.66 -11.26 -4.30
CA GLN A 192 3.90 -12.06 -5.49
C GLN A 192 3.26 -13.42 -5.29
N LEU A 193 2.50 -13.86 -6.28
CA LEU A 193 1.94 -15.20 -6.35
C LEU A 193 2.63 -15.96 -7.47
N GLU A 194 2.73 -17.27 -7.29
CA GLU A 194 3.08 -18.16 -8.38
C GLU A 194 2.07 -17.99 -9.53
N ASN A 195 2.58 -17.96 -10.76
CA ASN A 195 1.78 -17.97 -11.97
C ASN A 195 1.74 -19.41 -12.48
N PRO A 196 0.59 -20.11 -12.37
CA PRO A 196 0.47 -21.45 -12.91
C PRO A 196 0.80 -21.48 -14.40
N LEU A 197 1.27 -22.62 -14.91
CA LEU A 197 1.53 -22.76 -16.34
C LEU A 197 0.23 -22.62 -17.11
N PHE A 198 0.27 -21.84 -18.19
CA PHE A 198 -0.85 -21.77 -19.12
C PHE A 198 -0.82 -23.04 -19.97
N GLU A 199 -1.64 -24.03 -19.62
CA GLU A 199 -1.90 -25.16 -20.49
C GLU A 199 -2.72 -24.66 -21.67
N SER A 200 -2.04 -24.39 -22.80
CA SER A 200 -2.73 -24.28 -24.08
C SER A 200 -3.39 -25.64 -24.31
N GLY A 201 -4.72 -25.69 -24.25
CA GLY A 201 -5.47 -26.89 -24.63
C GLY A 201 -4.91 -27.44 -25.95
N ALA A 202 -4.60 -28.74 -25.92
CA ALA A 202 -4.34 -29.53 -27.11
C ALA A 202 -5.53 -29.49 -28.08
#